data_AF-A0AAN0SKT2-F1
#
_entry.id   AF-A0AAN0SKT2-F1
#
_cell.length_a   1.000
_cell.length_b   1.000
_cell.length_c   1.000
_cell.angle_alpha   90.00
_cell.angle_beta   90.00
_cell.angle_gamma   90.00
#
_symmetry.space_group_name_H-M   'P 1'
#
loop_
_entity.id
_entity.type
_entity.pdbx_description
1 polymer ?
#
loop_
_entity_poly.entity_id
_entity_poly.type
_entity_poly.pdbx_seq_one_letter_code
_entity_poly.pdbx_strand_id
1 'polypeptide(L)'
;MHFSSGYSLVETLALMFCICTVVMVGLFSLSLAMKTRARLVYDIDLLTDEFYAVDFMRHEYEVKAAASSSVSVTLNSLIFNANYDKKSGKISYLVMFKDGLYKIVRFGLSGEGNNYLIETKKEIHFSQEGKVFSVTIGDTIYDLGISE
;
A
#
# COMPACT_ATOMS: atom_id res chain seq x y z
N MET A 1 33.15 56.62 29.80
CA MET A 1 32.32 55.63 29.11
C MET A 1 31.75 54.69 30.17
N HIS A 2 30.56 55.00 30.68
CA HIS A 2 29.88 54.15 31.64
C HIS A 2 28.82 53.36 30.89
N PHE A 3 29.13 52.12 30.52
CA PHE A 3 28.11 51.10 30.31
C PHE A 3 27.88 50.42 31.66
N SER A 4 26.82 50.87 32.34
CA SER A 4 26.25 50.18 33.48
C SER A 4 25.61 48.89 32.96
N SER A 5 26.22 47.75 33.29
CA SER A 5 25.92 46.40 32.78
C SER A 5 26.17 46.27 31.28
N GLY A 6 26.91 45.27 30.81
CA GLY A 6 26.90 45.05 29.36
C GLY A 6 28.09 44.31 28.80
N TYR A 7 27.80 43.15 28.24
CA TYR A 7 28.59 42.51 27.19
C TYR A 7 29.06 43.53 26.15
N SER A 8 30.26 43.34 25.61
CA SER A 8 30.72 44.14 24.47
C SER A 8 29.79 43.93 23.26
N LEU A 9 29.74 44.91 22.36
CA LEU A 9 28.96 44.81 21.12
C LEU A 9 29.34 43.56 20.31
N VAL A 10 30.61 43.17 20.34
CA VAL A 10 31.13 41.95 19.69
C VAL A 10 30.57 40.68 20.34
N GLU A 11 30.56 40.61 21.67
CA GLU A 11 30.01 39.47 22.41
C GLU A 11 28.51 39.32 22.19
N THR A 12 27.78 40.44 22.11
CA THR A 12 26.34 40.44 21.83
C THR A 12 26.05 39.94 20.41
N LEU A 13 26.84 40.37 19.42
CA LEU A 13 26.73 39.89 18.03
C LEU A 13 27.09 38.41 17.90
N ALA A 14 28.15 37.96 18.59
CA ALA A 14 28.55 36.56 18.60
C ALA A 14 27.46 35.68 19.23
N LEU A 15 26.85 36.12 20.33
CA LEU A 15 25.78 35.41 21.00
C LEU A 15 24.51 35.33 20.13
N MET A 16 24.14 36.44 19.45
CA MET A 16 23.05 36.43 18.47
C MET A 16 23.33 35.48 17.31
N PHE A 17 24.55 35.47 16.77
CA PHE A 17 24.92 34.55 15.68
C PHE A 17 24.83 33.07 16.11
N CYS A 18 25.30 32.74 17.31
CA CYS A 18 25.18 31.40 17.88
C CYS A 18 23.71 30.99 18.04
N ILE A 19 22.87 31.86 18.59
CA ILE A 19 21.42 31.59 18.75
C ILE A 19 20.76 31.40 17.38
N CYS A 20 21.04 32.27 16.41
CA CYS A 20 20.53 32.13 15.05
C CYS A 20 20.93 30.80 14.42
N THR A 21 22.18 30.36 14.61
CA THR A 21 22.66 29.07 14.10
C THR A 21 21.91 27.90 14.73
N VAL A 22 21.72 27.91 16.05
CA VAL A 22 20.96 26.88 16.77
C VAL A 22 19.50 26.83 16.29
N VAL A 23 18.86 27.99 16.14
CA VAL A 23 17.48 28.09 15.63
C VAL A 23 17.39 27.55 14.21
N MET A 24 18.32 27.92 13.32
CA MET A 24 18.34 27.45 11.93
C MET A 24 18.51 25.93 11.84
N VAL A 25 19.43 25.35 12.62
CA VAL A 25 19.62 23.90 12.70
C VAL A 25 18.37 23.21 13.25
N GLY A 26 17.74 23.78 14.28
CA GLY A 26 16.50 23.27 14.84
C GLY A 26 15.35 23.27 13.82
N LEU A 27 15.15 24.37 13.11
CA LEU A 27 14.12 24.50 12.06
C LEU A 27 14.39 23.55 10.89
N PHE A 28 15.65 23.38 10.47
CA PHE A 28 16.02 22.46 9.41
C PHE A 28 15.76 21.00 9.82
N SER A 29 16.13 20.64 11.03
CA SER A 29 15.89 19.29 11.58
C SER A 29 14.40 18.99 11.69
N LEU A 30 13.60 19.96 12.15
CA LEU A 30 12.14 19.84 12.20
C LEU A 30 11.54 19.70 10.80
N SER A 31 11.99 20.50 9.83
CA SER A 31 11.53 20.41 8.44
C SER A 31 11.83 19.03 7.84
N LEU A 32 13.02 18.51 8.07
CA LEU A 32 13.42 17.18 7.61
C LEU A 32 12.55 16.09 8.27
N ALA A 33 12.37 16.15 9.59
CA ALA A 33 11.53 15.20 10.32
C ALA A 33 10.08 15.21 9.82
N MET A 34 9.51 16.38 9.57
CA MET A 34 8.15 16.52 9.04
C MET A 34 8.02 15.96 7.62
N LYS A 35 8.99 16.21 6.74
CA LYS A 35 9.01 15.62 5.38
C LYS A 35 9.13 14.11 5.42
N THR A 36 10.02 13.58 6.25
CA THR A 36 10.19 12.13 6.44
C THR A 36 8.92 11.50 6.98
N ARG A 37 8.27 12.12 7.98
CA ARG A 37 6.99 11.64 8.51
C ARG A 37 5.90 11.62 7.44
N ALA A 38 5.76 12.69 6.65
CA ALA A 38 4.73 12.75 5.61
C ALA A 38 4.95 11.66 4.55
N ARG A 39 6.21 11.44 4.13
CA ARG A 39 6.56 10.36 3.21
C ARG A 39 6.29 8.98 3.80
N LEU A 40 6.65 8.77 5.07
CA LEU A 40 6.40 7.50 5.76
C LEU A 40 4.90 7.21 5.88
N VAL A 41 4.08 8.22 6.20
CA VAL A 41 2.62 8.06 6.27
C VAL A 41 2.07 7.65 4.91
N TYR A 42 2.52 8.29 3.82
CA TYR A 42 2.11 7.94 2.47
C TYR A 42 2.53 6.52 2.08
N ASP A 43 3.77 6.12 2.38
CA ASP A 43 4.25 4.78 2.10
C ASP A 43 3.48 3.71 2.91
N ILE A 44 3.12 4.03 4.16
CA ILE A 44 2.27 3.16 5.00
C ILE A 44 0.86 3.05 4.43
N ASP A 45 0.26 4.15 3.98
CA ASP A 45 -1.08 4.17 3.40
C ASP A 45 -1.15 3.26 2.16
N LEU A 46 -0.17 3.41 1.25
CA LEU A 46 -0.04 2.55 0.07
C LEU A 46 0.15 1.07 0.41
N LEU A 47 1.02 0.75 1.38
CA LEU A 47 1.21 -0.63 1.82
C LEU A 47 -0.06 -1.18 2.48
N THR A 48 -0.81 -0.33 3.18
CA THR A 48 -2.06 -0.72 3.84
C THR A 48 -3.12 -1.07 2.80
N ASP A 49 -3.25 -0.31 1.71
CA ASP A 49 -4.13 -0.64 0.58
C ASP A 49 -3.73 -1.96 -0.08
N GLU A 50 -2.43 -2.22 -0.26
CA GLU A 50 -1.92 -3.50 -0.77
C GLU A 50 -2.33 -4.66 0.13
N PHE A 51 -2.13 -4.54 1.45
CA PHE A 51 -2.53 -5.56 2.41
C PHE A 51 -4.04 -5.77 2.44
N TYR A 52 -4.85 -4.72 2.40
CA TYR A 52 -6.31 -4.85 2.36
C TYR A 52 -6.80 -5.56 1.10
N ALA A 53 -6.23 -5.25 -0.07
CA ALA A 53 -6.59 -5.92 -1.32
C ALA A 53 -6.25 -7.42 -1.28
N VAL A 54 -5.06 -7.76 -0.79
CA VAL A 54 -4.60 -9.15 -0.64
C VAL A 54 -5.45 -9.91 0.37
N ASP A 55 -5.67 -9.33 1.55
CA ASP A 55 -6.48 -9.94 2.61
C ASP A 55 -7.92 -10.15 2.16
N PHE A 56 -8.50 -9.19 1.44
CA PHE A 56 -9.83 -9.33 0.85
C PHE A 56 -9.90 -10.50 -0.14
N MET A 57 -8.96 -10.61 -1.08
CA MET A 57 -8.93 -11.70 -2.07
C MET A 57 -8.78 -13.06 -1.39
N ARG A 58 -7.89 -13.15 -0.41
CA ARG A 58 -7.65 -14.36 0.38
C ARG A 58 -8.91 -14.77 1.16
N HIS A 59 -9.46 -13.85 1.93
CA HIS A 59 -10.65 -14.11 2.74
C HIS A 59 -11.86 -14.49 1.88
N GLU A 60 -12.03 -13.81 0.74
CA GLU A 60 -13.10 -14.13 -0.20
C GLU A 60 -12.96 -15.53 -0.80
N TYR A 61 -11.74 -15.95 -1.14
CA TYR A 61 -11.49 -17.33 -1.55
C TYR A 61 -11.82 -18.32 -0.42
N GLU A 62 -11.28 -18.08 0.78
CA GLU A 62 -11.47 -18.97 1.94
C GLU A 62 -12.96 -19.17 2.29
N VAL A 63 -13.77 -18.12 2.19
CA VAL A 63 -15.18 -18.16 2.60
C VAL A 63 -16.11 -18.59 1.47
N LYS A 64 -15.83 -18.19 0.23
CA LYS A 64 -16.79 -18.35 -0.88
C LYS A 64 -16.43 -19.47 -1.84
N ALA A 65 -15.23 -20.04 -1.80
CA ALA A 65 -14.85 -21.12 -2.71
C ALA A 65 -15.84 -22.30 -2.61
N ALA A 66 -16.28 -22.80 -3.78
CA ALA A 66 -17.13 -23.97 -3.84
C ALA A 66 -16.35 -25.24 -3.44
N ALA A 67 -17.04 -26.27 -2.94
CA ALA A 67 -16.44 -27.54 -2.51
C ALA A 67 -15.70 -28.32 -3.62
N SER A 68 -15.93 -27.99 -4.89
CA SER A 68 -15.05 -28.37 -6.00
C SER A 68 -14.42 -27.10 -6.57
N SER A 69 -13.40 -26.59 -5.88
CA SER A 69 -12.75 -25.32 -6.17
C SER A 69 -11.87 -25.44 -7.43
N SER A 70 -12.48 -25.33 -8.60
CA SER A 70 -11.68 -25.11 -9.82
C SER A 70 -11.14 -23.67 -9.79
N VAL A 71 -9.89 -23.51 -9.40
CA VAL A 71 -9.15 -22.26 -9.50
C VAL A 71 -8.43 -22.23 -10.85
N SER A 72 -8.56 -21.12 -11.56
CA SER A 72 -7.86 -20.85 -12.81
C SER A 72 -7.03 -19.59 -12.63
N VAL A 73 -5.73 -19.72 -12.81
CA VAL A 73 -4.77 -18.62 -12.66
C VAL A 73 -4.06 -18.38 -13.99
N THR A 74 -4.03 -17.13 -14.42
CA THR A 74 -3.16 -16.62 -15.49
C THR A 74 -2.43 -15.40 -14.96
N LEU A 75 -1.39 -14.93 -15.65
CA LEU A 75 -0.66 -13.71 -15.25
C LEU A 75 -1.58 -12.52 -14.94
N ASN A 76 -2.69 -12.38 -15.66
CA ASN A 76 -3.60 -11.24 -15.52
C ASN A 76 -4.93 -11.58 -14.86
N SER A 77 -5.16 -12.84 -14.45
CA SER A 77 -6.44 -13.22 -13.88
C SER A 77 -6.36 -14.32 -12.84
N LEU A 78 -7.15 -14.17 -11.78
CA LEU A 78 -7.48 -15.21 -10.83
C LEU A 78 -8.99 -15.43 -10.90
N ILE A 79 -9.42 -16.67 -11.14
CA ILE A 79 -10.84 -17.02 -11.25
C ILE A 79 -11.10 -18.28 -10.45
N PHE A 80 -12.18 -18.29 -9.66
CA PHE A 80 -12.60 -19.50 -8.96
C PHE A 80 -14.12 -19.63 -8.92
N ASN A 81 -14.59 -20.88 -8.84
CA ASN A 81 -16.01 -21.15 -8.63
C ASN A 81 -16.37 -20.82 -7.18
N ALA A 82 -17.40 -20.01 -7.01
CA ALA A 82 -17.89 -19.60 -5.71
C ALA A 82 -19.32 -20.09 -5.48
N ASN A 83 -19.61 -20.47 -4.23
CA ASN A 83 -20.95 -20.81 -3.76
C ASN A 83 -21.16 -20.20 -2.37
N TYR A 84 -21.85 -19.06 -2.32
CA TYR A 84 -22.05 -18.30 -1.10
C TYR A 84 -23.46 -17.70 -1.06
N ASP A 85 -24.09 -17.73 0.11
CA ASP A 85 -25.43 -17.17 0.34
C ASP A 85 -26.48 -17.56 -0.73
N LYS A 86 -26.58 -18.87 -1.00
CA LYS A 86 -27.50 -19.46 -2.01
C LYS A 86 -27.25 -18.99 -3.46
N LYS A 87 -26.13 -18.31 -3.72
CA LYS A 87 -25.68 -17.91 -5.05
C LYS A 87 -24.46 -18.73 -5.44
N SER A 88 -24.48 -19.25 -6.66
CA SER A 88 -23.36 -19.94 -7.25
C SER A 88 -22.94 -19.25 -8.54
N GLY A 89 -21.65 -19.31 -8.85
CA GLY A 89 -21.09 -18.68 -10.03
C GLY A 89 -19.58 -18.66 -10.00
N LYS A 90 -19.00 -17.66 -10.67
CA LYS A 90 -17.55 -17.44 -10.72
C LYS A 90 -17.26 -16.06 -10.13
N ILE A 91 -16.24 -16.01 -9.27
CA ILE A 91 -15.62 -14.77 -8.87
C ILE A 91 -14.32 -14.66 -9.66
N SER A 92 -14.04 -13.48 -10.20
CA SER A 92 -12.80 -13.22 -10.92
C SER A 92 -12.14 -11.93 -10.47
N TYR A 93 -10.82 -11.95 -10.41
CA TYR A 93 -9.97 -10.78 -10.26
C TYR A 93 -9.16 -10.62 -11.53
N LEU A 94 -9.21 -9.44 -12.13
CA LEU A 94 -8.48 -9.11 -13.33
C LEU A 94 -7.48 -8.01 -13.04
N VAL A 95 -6.23 -8.22 -13.47
CA VAL A 95 -5.23 -7.16 -13.54
C VAL A 95 -5.45 -6.38 -14.82
N MET A 96 -5.55 -5.06 -14.70
CA MET A 96 -5.59 -4.14 -15.83
C MET A 96 -4.49 -3.10 -15.70
N PHE A 97 -3.80 -2.82 -16.81
CA PHE A 97 -2.89 -1.69 -16.90
C PHE A 97 -3.54 -0.56 -17.68
N LYS A 98 -3.78 0.58 -17.02
CA LYS A 98 -4.42 1.75 -17.63
C LYS A 98 -3.86 3.03 -17.01
N ASP A 99 -3.60 4.04 -17.84
CA ASP A 99 -3.09 5.35 -17.42
C ASP A 99 -1.76 5.27 -16.64
N GLY A 100 -0.92 4.28 -16.96
CA GLY A 100 0.37 4.05 -16.30
C GLY A 100 0.28 3.36 -14.94
N LEU A 101 -0.90 2.85 -14.57
CA LEU A 101 -1.17 2.20 -13.29
C LEU A 101 -1.74 0.79 -13.48
N TYR A 102 -1.28 -0.14 -12.67
CA TYR A 102 -1.85 -1.47 -12.51
C TYR A 102 -3.02 -1.41 -11.55
N LYS A 103 -4.10 -2.11 -11.89
CA LYS A 103 -5.34 -2.15 -11.12
C LYS A 103 -5.84 -3.58 -11.00
N ILE A 104 -6.32 -3.97 -9.81
CA ILE A 104 -7.06 -5.23 -9.64
C ILE A 104 -8.55 -4.91 -9.58
N VAL A 105 -9.31 -5.53 -10.49
CA VAL A 105 -10.77 -5.41 -10.53
C VAL A 105 -11.41 -6.76 -10.25
N ARG A 106 -12.25 -6.77 -9.23
CA ARG A 106 -13.08 -7.90 -8.84
C ARG A 106 -14.40 -7.87 -9.59
N PHE A 107 -14.81 -9.02 -10.12
CA PHE A 107 -16.16 -9.31 -10.57
C PHE A 107 -16.77 -10.35 -9.63
N GLY A 108 -17.85 -9.95 -8.95
CA GLY A 108 -18.52 -10.77 -7.95
C GLY A 108 -19.59 -11.71 -8.49
N LEU A 109 -20.27 -12.37 -7.56
CA LEU A 109 -21.49 -13.09 -7.86
C LEU A 109 -22.61 -12.14 -8.27
N SER A 110 -23.65 -12.68 -8.91
CA SER A 110 -24.80 -11.89 -9.37
C SER A 110 -25.39 -11.03 -8.24
N GLY A 111 -25.46 -9.72 -8.49
CA GLY A 111 -25.96 -8.71 -7.55
C GLY A 111 -24.95 -8.18 -6.52
N GLU A 112 -23.70 -8.67 -6.49
CA GLU A 112 -22.64 -8.10 -5.62
C GLU A 112 -21.92 -6.90 -6.25
N GLY A 113 -22.04 -6.72 -7.57
CA GLY A 113 -21.33 -5.68 -8.31
C GLY A 113 -19.84 -5.99 -8.53
N ASN A 114 -19.15 -5.04 -9.14
CA ASN A 114 -17.71 -5.11 -9.44
C ASN A 114 -16.97 -4.07 -8.59
N ASN A 115 -15.84 -4.46 -8.00
CA ASN A 115 -15.08 -3.61 -7.09
C ASN A 115 -13.66 -3.39 -7.61
N TYR A 116 -13.17 -2.15 -7.47
CA TYR A 116 -11.75 -1.84 -7.59
C TYR A 116 -11.10 -2.10 -6.25
N LEU A 117 -10.09 -2.98 -6.21
CA LEU A 117 -9.43 -3.35 -4.96
C LEU A 117 -8.18 -2.53 -4.70
N ILE A 118 -7.38 -2.27 -5.74
CA ILE A 118 -6.15 -1.50 -5.63
C ILE A 118 -5.79 -0.85 -6.97
N GLU A 119 -5.10 0.29 -6.89
CA GLU A 119 -4.43 0.98 -7.99
C GLU A 119 -3.01 1.35 -7.58
N THR A 120 -2.00 0.92 -8.34
CA THR A 120 -0.58 1.16 -8.00
C THR A 120 0.29 1.25 -9.26
N LYS A 121 1.47 1.86 -9.12
CA LYS A 121 2.52 1.87 -10.15
C LYS A 121 3.31 0.57 -10.18
N LYS A 122 3.24 -0.22 -9.10
CA LYS A 122 3.93 -1.51 -9.02
C LYS A 122 3.28 -2.48 -10.00
N GLU A 123 4.10 -3.26 -10.68
CA GLU A 123 3.60 -4.33 -11.55
C GLU A 123 2.82 -5.35 -10.73
N ILE A 124 1.69 -5.80 -11.26
CA ILE A 124 0.87 -6.82 -10.63
C ILE A 124 0.74 -8.00 -11.60
N HIS A 125 0.94 -9.20 -11.10
CA HIS A 125 0.57 -10.42 -11.81
C HIS A 125 0.18 -11.51 -10.83
N PHE A 126 -0.70 -12.41 -11.27
CA PHE A 126 -0.98 -13.64 -10.54
C PHE A 126 -0.07 -14.77 -11.01
N SER A 127 0.21 -15.70 -10.11
CA SER A 127 1.02 -16.88 -10.39
C SER A 127 0.46 -18.08 -9.64
N GLN A 128 0.75 -19.28 -10.15
CA GLN A 128 0.43 -20.53 -9.48
C GLN A 128 1.65 -21.44 -9.52
N GLU A 129 2.11 -21.86 -8.35
CA GLU A 129 3.19 -22.81 -8.19
C GLU A 129 2.65 -24.07 -7.51
N GLY A 130 2.52 -25.14 -8.28
CA GLY A 130 1.84 -26.35 -7.84
C GLY A 130 0.39 -26.07 -7.44
N LYS A 131 0.07 -26.25 -6.16
CA LYS A 131 -1.26 -25.98 -5.60
C LYS A 131 -1.41 -24.57 -5.04
N VAL A 132 -0.33 -23.85 -4.79
CA VAL A 132 -0.41 -22.51 -4.19
C VAL A 132 -0.59 -21.49 -5.30
N PHE A 133 -1.58 -20.61 -5.16
CA PHE A 133 -1.74 -19.46 -6.03
C PHE A 133 -1.52 -18.16 -5.25
N SER A 134 -0.88 -17.21 -5.91
CA SER A 134 -0.32 -16.02 -5.29
C SER A 134 -0.52 -14.81 -6.20
N VAL A 135 -0.41 -13.62 -5.62
CA VAL A 135 -0.31 -12.35 -6.35
C VAL A 135 1.03 -11.70 -6.05
N THR A 136 1.73 -11.30 -7.08
CA THR A 136 2.94 -10.47 -6.97
C THR A 136 2.54 -9.02 -7.17
N ILE A 137 2.96 -8.15 -6.26
CA ILE A 137 2.79 -6.69 -6.35
C ILE A 137 4.17 -6.05 -6.18
N GLY A 138 4.76 -5.59 -7.28
CA GLY A 138 6.15 -5.13 -7.34
C GLY A 138 7.09 -6.29 -7.02
N ASP A 139 7.88 -6.13 -5.95
CA ASP A 139 8.85 -7.14 -5.52
C ASP A 139 8.32 -8.08 -4.43
N THR A 140 7.05 -7.93 -4.03
CA THR A 140 6.45 -8.70 -2.94
C THR A 140 5.47 -9.74 -3.50
N ILE A 141 5.61 -10.98 -3.05
CA ILE A 141 4.72 -12.10 -3.39
C ILE A 141 3.81 -12.37 -2.19
N TYR A 142 2.51 -12.49 -2.43
CA TYR A 142 1.50 -12.78 -1.44
C TYR A 142 0.73 -14.06 -1.80
N ASP A 143 0.76 -15.05 -0.92
CA ASP A 143 -0.03 -16.26 -1.09
C ASP A 143 -1.51 -15.99 -0.81
N LEU A 144 -2.36 -16.39 -1.76
CA LEU A 144 -3.81 -16.17 -1.70
C LEU A 144 -4.58 -17.42 -1.29
N GLY A 145 -4.04 -18.61 -1.58
CA GLY A 145 -4.69 -19.86 -1.19
C GLY A 145 -4.10 -21.10 -1.84
N ILE A 146 -4.75 -22.24 -1.60
CA ILE A 146 -4.37 -23.55 -2.12
C ILE A 146 -5.52 -24.08 -2.97
N SER A 147 -5.24 -24.47 -4.22
CA SER A 147 -6.17 -25.19 -5.09
C SER A 147 -6.16 -26.68 -4.75
N GLU A 148 -7.34 -27.29 -4.56
CA GLU A 148 -7.46 -28.72 -4.19
C GLU A 148 -7.04 -29.69 -5.30
#